data_AF-A0A7S2LLF6-F1
#
_entry.id   AF-A0A7S2LLF6-F1
#
_cell.length_a   1.000
_cell.length_b   1.000
_cell.length_c   1.000
_cell.angle_alpha   90.00
_cell.angle_beta   90.00
_cell.angle_gamma   90.00
#
_symmetry.space_group_name_H-M   'P 1'
#
loop_
_entity.id
_entity.type
_entity.pdbx_description
1 polymer ?
#
loop_
_entity_poly.entity_id
_entity_poly.type
_entity_poly.pdbx_seq_one_letter_code
_entity_poly.pdbx_strand_id
1 'polypeptide(L)'
;ILEVCGLPGTGKTQLCMQLCASCQIPAACGRADADLAEAVYIDAEGSFVPTRYAEMCQALLRERRPQRAAADLEVVMRSMYVCRTYDATEMFSTVKRLGQFLESRPRVRALVIDSLAFSFRHEFGDNQPQRARILTDIAATLRRYGADHRLHIVVTNHMTHRFERAGGAQENAWLVPALGETWAHQP
;
A
#
# COMPACT_ATOMS: atom_id res chain seq x y z
N ILE A 1 10.68 2.68 -1.08
CA ILE A 1 9.22 2.46 -0.95
C ILE A 1 8.59 3.09 -2.19
N LEU A 2 7.54 2.52 -2.78
CA LEU A 2 6.84 3.17 -3.89
C LEU A 2 5.65 3.97 -3.35
N GLU A 3 5.63 5.27 -3.61
CA GLU A 3 4.48 6.12 -3.32
C GLU A 3 3.64 6.36 -4.59
N VAL A 4 2.33 6.13 -4.49
CA VAL A 4 1.37 6.40 -5.55
C VAL A 4 0.45 7.55 -5.15
N CYS A 5 0.66 8.71 -5.76
CA CYS A 5 -0.14 9.92 -5.54
C CYS A 5 -1.17 10.12 -6.65
N GLY A 6 -2.35 10.61 -6.29
CA GLY A 6 -3.36 10.95 -7.30
C GLY A 6 -4.69 11.39 -6.71
N LEU A 7 -5.48 12.07 -7.53
CA LEU A 7 -6.84 12.49 -7.19
C LEU A 7 -7.75 11.27 -6.91
N PRO A 8 -8.89 11.45 -6.23
CA PRO A 8 -9.91 10.40 -6.14
C PRO A 8 -10.31 9.88 -7.52
N GLY A 9 -10.52 8.57 -7.63
CA GLY A 9 -10.96 7.95 -8.89
C GLY A 9 -9.88 7.70 -9.96
N THR A 10 -8.62 8.09 -9.74
CA THR A 10 -7.53 7.86 -10.73
C THR A 10 -7.02 6.42 -10.80
N GLY A 11 -7.66 5.47 -10.12
CA GLY A 11 -7.32 4.05 -10.16
C GLY A 11 -6.20 3.60 -9.21
N LYS A 12 -5.84 4.37 -8.18
CA LYS A 12 -4.78 4.01 -7.20
C LYS A 12 -5.00 2.63 -6.57
N THR A 13 -6.21 2.36 -6.07
CA THR A 13 -6.60 1.07 -5.50
C THR A 13 -6.51 -0.06 -6.53
N GLN A 14 -6.92 0.19 -7.78
CA GLN A 14 -6.82 -0.80 -8.86
C GLN A 14 -5.35 -1.14 -9.16
N LEU A 15 -4.48 -0.13 -9.21
CA LEU A 15 -3.04 -0.32 -9.37
C LEU A 15 -2.46 -1.12 -8.20
N CYS A 16 -2.83 -0.79 -6.96
CA CYS A 16 -2.33 -1.51 -5.78
C CYS A 16 -2.74 -2.98 -5.74
N MET A 17 -4.01 -3.27 -6.03
CA MET A 17 -4.49 -4.64 -6.19
C MET A 17 -3.72 -5.37 -7.31
N GLN A 18 -3.52 -4.73 -8.46
CA GLN A 18 -2.77 -5.34 -9.56
C GLN A 18 -1.30 -5.61 -9.20
N LEU A 19 -0.66 -4.73 -8.43
CA LEU A 19 0.70 -4.91 -7.94
C LEU A 19 0.80 -6.09 -6.96
N CYS A 20 -0.13 -6.23 -6.03
CA CYS A 20 -0.22 -7.41 -5.16
C CYS A 20 -0.35 -8.70 -5.99
N ALA A 21 -1.31 -8.75 -6.92
CA ALA A 21 -1.52 -9.93 -7.76
C ALA A 21 -0.28 -10.28 -8.59
N SER A 22 0.41 -9.28 -9.13
CA SER A 22 1.63 -9.46 -9.91
C SER A 22 2.81 -9.96 -9.07
N CYS A 23 2.88 -9.55 -7.79
CA CYS A 23 3.90 -10.04 -6.84
C CYS A 23 3.59 -11.46 -6.35
N GLN A 24 2.31 -11.80 -6.14
CA GLN A 24 1.89 -13.15 -5.77
C GLN A 24 2.07 -14.16 -6.91
N ILE A 25 1.93 -13.70 -8.16
CA ILE A 25 2.06 -14.52 -9.37
C ILE A 25 3.20 -13.97 -10.26
N PRO A 26 4.49 -14.06 -9.86
CA PRO A 26 5.61 -13.55 -10.65
C PRO A 26 5.65 -14.06 -12.10
N ALA A 27 6.15 -13.25 -13.04
CA ALA A 27 6.29 -13.67 -14.45
C ALA A 27 7.23 -14.89 -14.62
N ALA A 28 8.20 -15.04 -13.72
CA ALA A 28 9.09 -16.21 -13.67
C ALA A 28 8.37 -17.52 -13.28
N CYS A 29 7.10 -17.46 -12.88
CA CYS A 29 6.31 -18.63 -12.47
C CYS A 29 5.84 -19.54 -13.61
N GLY A 30 6.31 -19.33 -14.84
CA GLY A 30 6.10 -20.26 -15.96
C GLY A 30 6.83 -21.61 -15.80
N ARG A 31 7.67 -21.77 -14.77
CA ARG A 31 8.20 -23.08 -14.34
C ARG A 31 7.20 -23.73 -13.38
N ALA A 32 6.86 -24.99 -13.61
CA ALA A 32 5.82 -25.73 -12.86
C ALA A 32 5.99 -25.67 -11.32
N ASP A 33 7.24 -25.55 -10.85
CA ASP A 33 7.61 -25.58 -9.43
C ASP A 33 7.88 -24.19 -8.81
N ALA A 34 7.63 -23.11 -9.53
CA ALA A 34 7.80 -21.78 -8.95
C ALA A 34 6.70 -21.46 -7.94
N ASP A 35 7.09 -21.18 -6.70
CA ASP A 35 6.19 -20.88 -5.58
C ASP A 35 5.42 -19.58 -5.79
N LEU A 36 4.13 -19.61 -5.46
CA LEU A 36 3.29 -18.41 -5.33
C LEU A 36 3.69 -17.66 -4.07
N ALA A 37 3.75 -16.33 -4.16
CA ALA A 37 4.04 -15.49 -3.01
C ALA A 37 2.76 -15.06 -2.29
N GLU A 38 2.94 -14.52 -1.09
CA GLU A 38 1.88 -13.99 -0.24
C GLU A 38 1.94 -12.45 -0.25
N ALA A 39 0.82 -11.78 0.04
CA ALA A 39 0.73 -10.33 0.05
C ALA A 39 -0.08 -9.82 1.25
N VAL A 40 0.29 -8.64 1.75
CA VAL A 40 -0.43 -7.94 2.82
C VAL A 40 -1.00 -6.64 2.27
N TYR A 41 -2.25 -6.34 2.61
CA TYR A 41 -2.95 -5.13 2.21
C TYR A 41 -3.57 -4.47 3.45
N ILE A 42 -3.07 -3.30 3.81
CA ILE A 42 -3.64 -2.46 4.85
C ILE A 42 -4.60 -1.49 4.17
N ASP A 43 -5.90 -1.71 4.36
CA ASP A 43 -6.96 -0.92 3.77
C ASP A 43 -7.47 0.11 4.79
N ALA A 44 -7.16 1.39 4.59
CA ALA A 44 -7.64 2.48 5.44
C ALA A 44 -9.01 3.00 4.99
N GLU A 45 -9.37 2.87 3.71
CA GLU A 45 -10.58 3.48 3.13
C GLU A 45 -11.76 2.53 2.97
N GLY A 46 -11.52 1.22 2.90
CA GLY A 46 -12.54 0.20 2.66
C GLY A 46 -12.75 -0.06 1.18
N SER A 47 -11.74 0.26 0.38
CA SER A 47 -11.79 0.25 -1.08
C SER A 47 -11.36 -1.09 -1.66
N PHE A 48 -10.82 -2.01 -0.85
CA PHE A 48 -10.43 -3.34 -1.30
C PHE A 48 -11.67 -4.19 -1.60
N VAL A 49 -11.79 -4.65 -2.85
CA VAL A 49 -12.90 -5.49 -3.31
C VAL A 49 -12.37 -6.89 -3.67
N PRO A 50 -12.64 -7.93 -2.85
CA PRO A 50 -12.08 -9.27 -3.06
C PRO A 50 -12.46 -9.90 -4.41
N THR A 51 -13.69 -9.66 -4.89
CA THR A 51 -14.13 -10.18 -6.19
C THR A 51 -13.32 -9.56 -7.34
N ARG A 52 -13.04 -8.25 -7.27
CA ARG A 52 -12.18 -7.57 -8.23
C ARG A 52 -10.75 -8.08 -8.18
N TYR A 53 -10.23 -8.33 -6.99
CA TYR A 53 -8.90 -8.92 -6.82
C TYR A 53 -8.81 -10.32 -7.44
N ALA A 54 -9.85 -11.14 -7.26
CA ALA A 54 -9.93 -12.48 -7.86
C ALA A 54 -9.93 -12.42 -9.39
N GLU A 55 -10.62 -11.46 -10.01
CA GLU A 55 -10.59 -11.24 -11.46
C GLU A 55 -9.16 -10.95 -11.96
N MET A 56 -8.44 -10.06 -11.28
CA MET A 56 -7.04 -9.72 -11.62
C MET A 56 -6.12 -10.95 -11.50
N CYS A 57 -6.25 -11.70 -10.41
CA CYS A 57 -5.47 -12.92 -10.20
C CYS A 57 -5.79 -13.98 -11.25
N GLN A 58 -7.07 -14.17 -11.58
CA GLN A 58 -7.50 -15.13 -12.59
C GLN A 58 -6.96 -14.78 -13.97
N ALA A 59 -6.97 -13.50 -14.36
CA ALA A 59 -6.39 -13.05 -15.62
C ALA A 59 -4.89 -13.35 -15.69
N LEU A 60 -4.13 -13.00 -14.64
CA LEU A 60 -2.69 -13.28 -14.57
C LEU A 60 -2.37 -14.78 -14.57
N LEU A 61 -3.17 -15.59 -13.86
CA LEU A 61 -2.97 -17.03 -13.81
C LEU A 61 -3.27 -17.70 -15.15
N ARG A 62 -4.30 -17.24 -15.88
CA ARG A 62 -4.57 -17.73 -17.24
C ARG A 62 -3.42 -17.45 -18.20
N GLU A 63 -2.80 -16.27 -18.07
CA GLU A 63 -1.65 -15.88 -18.88
C GLU A 63 -0.39 -16.67 -18.50
N ARG A 64 -0.09 -16.77 -17.19
CA ARG A 64 1.22 -17.25 -16.69
C ARG A 64 1.25 -18.73 -16.30
N ARG A 65 0.12 -19.30 -15.89
CA ARG A 65 -0.04 -20.68 -15.38
C ARG A 65 -1.36 -21.32 -15.84
N PRO A 66 -1.66 -21.36 -17.16
CA PRO A 66 -2.98 -21.75 -17.68
C PRO A 66 -3.46 -23.13 -17.20
N GLN A 67 -2.55 -24.10 -17.08
CA GLN A 67 -2.88 -25.47 -16.66
C GLN A 67 -3.30 -25.60 -15.19
N ARG A 68 -2.91 -24.63 -14.34
CA ARG A 68 -3.17 -24.64 -12.89
C ARG A 68 -4.03 -23.47 -12.43
N ALA A 69 -4.52 -22.64 -13.36
CA ALA A 69 -5.14 -21.36 -13.03
C ALA A 69 -6.30 -21.46 -12.02
N ALA A 70 -7.13 -22.50 -12.10
CA ALA A 70 -8.23 -22.70 -11.15
C ALA A 70 -7.74 -23.06 -9.74
N ALA A 71 -6.78 -23.99 -9.63
CA ALA A 71 -6.24 -24.43 -8.35
C ALA A 71 -5.37 -23.34 -7.70
N ASP A 72 -4.54 -22.67 -8.48
CA ASP A 72 -3.64 -21.62 -8.01
C ASP A 72 -4.44 -20.35 -7.61
N LEU A 73 -5.63 -20.11 -8.17
CA LEU A 73 -6.47 -18.97 -7.76
C LEU A 73 -6.89 -19.07 -6.30
N GLU A 74 -7.33 -20.25 -5.85
CA GLU A 74 -7.68 -20.46 -4.44
C GLU A 74 -6.48 -20.19 -3.52
N VAL A 75 -5.30 -20.68 -3.92
CA VAL A 75 -4.05 -20.48 -3.17
C VAL A 75 -3.67 -19.01 -3.07
N VAL A 76 -3.70 -18.27 -4.18
CA VAL A 76 -3.39 -16.82 -4.21
C VAL A 76 -4.36 -16.04 -3.33
N MET A 77 -5.67 -16.31 -3.46
CA MET A 77 -6.71 -15.63 -2.68
C MET A 77 -6.56 -15.90 -1.17
N ARG A 78 -6.25 -17.14 -0.77
CA ARG A 78 -5.98 -17.49 0.63
C ARG A 78 -4.69 -16.89 1.18
N SER A 79 -3.77 -16.51 0.29
CA SER A 79 -2.47 -15.94 0.60
C SER A 79 -2.45 -14.40 0.55
N MET A 80 -3.63 -13.78 0.44
CA MET A 80 -3.82 -12.33 0.48
C MET A 80 -4.39 -11.93 1.84
N TYR A 81 -3.58 -11.26 2.65
CA TYR A 81 -3.96 -10.83 3.99
C TYR A 81 -4.41 -9.37 3.97
N VAL A 82 -5.69 -9.15 4.26
CA VAL A 82 -6.27 -7.80 4.28
C VAL A 82 -6.62 -7.42 5.72
N CYS A 83 -6.17 -6.25 6.16
CA CYS A 83 -6.58 -5.68 7.45
C CYS A 83 -7.06 -4.25 7.29
N ARG A 84 -8.08 -3.87 8.06
CA ARG A 84 -8.62 -2.51 8.09
C ARG A 84 -7.99 -1.72 9.24
N THR A 85 -7.71 -0.44 8.99
CA THR A 85 -7.28 0.53 10.01
C THR A 85 -8.13 1.77 9.88
N TYR A 86 -8.65 2.29 11.00
CA TYR A 86 -9.62 3.38 11.00
C TYR A 86 -9.02 4.75 11.34
N ASP A 87 -7.88 4.77 12.03
CA ASP A 87 -7.22 5.98 12.52
C ASP A 87 -5.68 5.87 12.46
N ALA A 88 -4.96 6.96 12.77
CA ALA A 88 -3.50 6.99 12.74
C ALA A 88 -2.87 6.08 13.81
N THR A 89 -3.56 5.90 14.94
CA THR A 89 -3.08 5.07 16.06
C THR A 89 -3.11 3.59 15.69
N GLU A 90 -4.21 3.12 15.10
CA GLU A 90 -4.36 1.78 14.57
C GLU A 90 -3.38 1.53 13.42
N MET A 91 -3.23 2.49 12.49
CA MET A 91 -2.26 2.41 11.39
C MET A 91 -0.84 2.22 11.94
N PHE A 92 -0.41 3.09 12.85
CA PHE A 92 0.91 3.00 13.46
C PHE A 92 1.12 1.66 14.18
N SER A 93 0.15 1.26 15.00
CA SER A 93 0.23 0.01 15.75
C SER A 93 0.25 -1.22 14.85
N THR A 94 -0.50 -1.20 13.75
CA THR A 94 -0.53 -2.28 12.75
C THR A 94 0.81 -2.41 12.05
N VAL A 95 1.41 -1.29 11.61
CA VAL A 95 2.76 -1.29 11.03
C VAL A 95 3.80 -1.81 12.02
N LYS A 96 3.72 -1.43 13.31
CA LYS A 96 4.67 -1.92 14.33
C LYS A 96 4.53 -3.42 14.61
N ARG A 97 3.31 -3.95 14.66
CA ARG A 97 3.05 -5.40 14.87
C ARG A 97 3.34 -6.26 13.65
N LEU A 98 3.38 -5.67 12.45
CA LEU A 98 3.60 -6.39 11.20
C LEU A 98 4.91 -7.20 11.19
N GLY A 99 5.94 -6.78 11.93
CA GLY A 99 7.22 -7.50 12.00
C GLY A 99 7.05 -8.97 12.43
N GLN A 100 6.36 -9.23 13.54
CA GLN A 100 6.11 -10.59 14.03
C GLN A 100 5.30 -11.42 13.01
N PHE A 101 4.38 -10.77 12.30
CA PHE A 101 3.61 -11.43 11.26
C PHE A 101 4.49 -11.84 10.06
N LEU A 102 5.42 -10.97 9.65
CA LEU A 102 6.36 -11.23 8.55
C LEU A 102 7.40 -12.28 8.90
N GLU A 103 7.87 -12.34 10.14
CA GLU A 103 8.81 -13.38 10.62
C GLU A 103 8.25 -14.80 10.46
N SER A 104 6.96 -14.98 10.74
CA SER A 104 6.29 -16.28 10.56
C SER A 104 5.89 -16.59 9.11
N ARG A 105 6.08 -15.66 8.18
CA ARG A 105 5.61 -15.76 6.78
C ARG A 105 6.67 -15.29 5.77
N PRO A 106 7.74 -16.07 5.56
CA PRO A 106 8.84 -15.69 4.67
C PRO A 106 8.45 -15.57 3.18
N ARG A 107 7.25 -16.02 2.80
CA ARG A 107 6.71 -15.91 1.44
C ARG A 107 5.97 -14.59 1.18
N VAL A 108 5.77 -13.73 2.18
CA VAL A 108 5.17 -12.40 1.95
C VAL A 108 6.16 -11.53 1.17
N ARG A 109 5.79 -11.15 -0.05
CA ARG A 109 6.65 -10.36 -0.95
C ARG A 109 6.08 -8.99 -1.32
N ALA A 110 4.81 -8.73 -1.01
CA ALA A 110 4.20 -7.41 -1.19
C ALA A 110 3.48 -6.93 0.07
N LEU A 111 3.61 -5.62 0.33
CA LEU A 111 2.85 -4.88 1.32
C LEU A 111 2.29 -3.62 0.67
N VAL A 112 0.96 -3.49 0.67
CA VAL A 112 0.25 -2.26 0.27
C VAL A 112 -0.34 -1.59 1.50
N ILE A 113 -0.26 -0.26 1.55
CA ILE A 113 -1.04 0.59 2.46
C ILE A 113 -1.90 1.55 1.62
N ASP A 114 -3.22 1.32 1.59
CA ASP A 114 -4.19 2.08 0.79
C ASP A 114 -5.31 2.70 1.66
N SER A 115 -5.26 3.98 2.05
CA SER A 115 -4.16 4.94 1.88
C SER A 115 -3.58 5.37 3.21
N LEU A 116 -2.26 5.54 3.27
CA LEU A 116 -1.60 6.06 4.46
C LEU A 116 -2.07 7.50 4.75
N ALA A 117 -2.30 8.29 3.71
CA ALA A 117 -2.77 9.67 3.86
C ALA A 117 -4.13 9.76 4.57
N PHE A 118 -5.03 8.80 4.33
CA PHE A 118 -6.37 8.81 4.92
C PHE A 118 -6.36 8.72 6.44
N SER A 119 -5.46 7.94 7.04
CA SER A 119 -5.34 7.84 8.50
C SER A 119 -4.81 9.13 9.15
N PHE A 120 -4.10 9.98 8.41
CA PHE A 120 -3.39 11.14 8.98
C PHE A 120 -4.02 12.50 8.64
N ARG A 121 -5.25 12.53 8.09
CA ARG A 121 -5.89 13.75 7.58
C ARG A 121 -6.58 14.63 8.64
N HIS A 122 -7.03 14.08 9.77
CA HIS A 122 -7.83 14.83 10.75
C HIS A 122 -7.28 14.83 12.19
N GLU A 123 -6.47 13.85 12.59
CA GLU A 123 -6.11 13.66 14.01
C GLU A 123 -5.10 14.66 14.56
N PHE A 124 -4.42 15.43 13.70
CA PHE A 124 -3.24 16.18 14.13
C PHE A 124 -3.43 17.70 14.19
N GLY A 125 -4.53 18.27 13.67
CA GLY A 125 -4.79 19.72 13.71
C GLY A 125 -3.52 20.57 13.50
N ASP A 126 -3.17 21.37 14.52
CA ASP A 126 -1.97 22.21 14.54
C ASP A 126 -0.69 21.46 14.97
N ASN A 127 -0.79 20.25 15.51
CA ASN A 127 0.33 19.42 15.94
C ASN A 127 1.00 18.66 14.78
N GLN A 128 1.40 19.42 13.76
CA GLN A 128 2.18 18.94 12.62
C GLN A 128 3.52 18.29 13.02
N PRO A 129 4.24 18.74 14.07
CA PRO A 129 5.46 18.06 14.51
C PRO A 129 5.24 16.62 14.97
N GLN A 130 4.16 16.35 15.71
CA GLN A 130 3.84 14.98 16.13
C GLN A 130 3.48 14.10 14.93
N ARG A 131 2.66 14.62 14.01
CA ARG A 131 2.32 13.95 12.74
C ARG A 131 3.57 13.55 11.96
N ALA A 132 4.50 14.50 11.80
CA ALA A 132 5.76 14.30 11.10
C ALA A 132 6.63 13.20 11.75
N ARG A 133 6.72 13.17 13.08
CA ARG A 133 7.45 12.13 13.83
C ARG A 133 6.86 10.74 13.61
N ILE A 134 5.55 10.59 13.74
CA ILE A 134 4.87 9.30 13.55
C ILE A 134 5.04 8.80 12.11
N LEU A 135 4.86 9.67 11.11
CA LEU A 135 5.09 9.32 9.71
C LEU A 135 6.54 8.91 9.44
N THR A 136 7.51 9.61 10.04
CA THR A 136 8.93 9.25 9.93
C THR A 136 9.20 7.87 10.53
N ASP A 137 8.61 7.56 11.69
CA ASP A 137 8.74 6.27 12.34
C ASP A 137 8.12 5.14 11.51
N ILE A 138 6.96 5.38 10.89
CA ILE A 138 6.33 4.44 9.95
C ILE A 138 7.27 4.20 8.77
N ALA A 139 7.76 5.26 8.13
CA ALA A 139 8.66 5.13 6.98
C ALA A 139 9.93 4.35 7.32
N ALA A 140 10.58 4.66 8.44
CA ALA A 140 11.77 3.94 8.91
C ALA A 140 11.46 2.46 9.16
N THR A 141 10.31 2.16 9.77
CA THR A 141 9.87 0.78 10.02
C THR A 141 9.61 0.02 8.72
N LEU A 142 8.93 0.64 7.75
CA LEU A 142 8.67 0.06 6.44
C LEU A 142 9.97 -0.21 5.68
N ARG A 143 10.93 0.72 5.66
CA ARG A 143 12.23 0.49 5.02
C ARG A 143 12.96 -0.70 5.60
N ARG A 144 12.95 -0.84 6.94
CA ARG A 144 13.51 -2.00 7.61
C ARG A 144 12.84 -3.29 7.14
N TYR A 145 11.51 -3.34 7.09
CA TYR A 145 10.82 -4.53 6.54
C TYR A 145 11.17 -4.81 5.07
N GLY A 146 11.31 -3.76 4.26
CA GLY A 146 11.77 -3.86 2.88
C GLY A 146 13.13 -4.55 2.76
N ALA A 147 14.09 -4.14 3.60
CA ALA A 147 15.45 -4.69 3.63
C ALA A 147 15.47 -6.12 4.18
N ASP A 148 14.85 -6.36 5.34
CA ASP A 148 14.96 -7.61 6.09
C ASP A 148 14.19 -8.76 5.42
N HIS A 149 13.05 -8.46 4.79
CA HIS A 149 12.16 -9.47 4.20
C HIS A 149 12.12 -9.45 2.66
N ARG A 150 12.94 -8.61 2.00
CA ARG A 150 12.90 -8.40 0.53
C ARG A 150 11.48 -8.08 0.04
N LEU A 151 10.82 -7.20 0.80
CA LEU A 151 9.41 -6.86 0.67
C LEU A 151 9.21 -5.66 -0.26
N HIS A 152 8.34 -5.80 -1.26
CA HIS A 152 7.92 -4.68 -2.09
C HIS A 152 6.82 -3.90 -1.37
N ILE A 153 7.08 -2.62 -1.08
CA ILE A 153 6.18 -1.78 -0.29
C ILE A 153 5.62 -0.67 -1.15
N VAL A 154 4.29 -0.59 -1.20
CA VAL A 154 3.53 0.42 -1.91
C VAL A 154 2.65 1.17 -0.92
N VAL A 155 2.65 2.49 -1.00
CA VAL A 155 1.80 3.35 -0.19
C VAL A 155 1.04 4.29 -1.12
N THR A 156 -0.26 4.45 -0.92
CA THR A 156 -1.03 5.46 -1.64
C THR A 156 -1.17 6.73 -0.81
N ASN A 157 -1.16 7.85 -1.53
CA ASN A 157 -1.31 9.18 -0.96
C ASN A 157 -2.35 9.98 -1.76
N HIS A 158 -3.11 10.80 -1.04
CA HIS A 158 -4.10 11.69 -1.62
C HIS A 158 -3.46 13.00 -2.05
N MET A 159 -4.09 13.68 -3.00
CA MET A 159 -3.71 15.03 -3.36
C MET A 159 -4.56 16.02 -2.55
N THR A 160 -3.91 17.09 -2.09
CA THR A 160 -4.55 18.24 -1.44
C THR A 160 -4.07 19.53 -2.12
N HIS A 161 -4.68 20.66 -1.80
CA HIS A 161 -4.24 21.96 -2.28
C HIS A 161 -3.34 22.64 -1.24
N ARG A 162 -2.22 23.18 -1.70
CA ARG A 162 -1.45 24.17 -0.94
C ARG A 162 -1.83 25.55 -1.43
N PHE A 163 -2.14 26.44 -0.50
CA PHE A 163 -2.47 27.82 -0.77
C PHE A 163 -1.30 28.71 -0.37
N GLU A 164 -0.85 29.56 -1.28
CA GLU A 164 0.10 30.63 -0.97
C GLU A 164 -0.66 31.94 -0.79
N ARG A 165 -0.64 32.49 0.43
CA ARG A 165 -1.17 33.82 0.69
C ARG A 165 -0.11 34.86 0.33
N ALA A 166 -0.09 35.28 -0.93
CA ALA A 166 0.56 36.53 -1.30
C ALA A 166 -0.30 37.69 -0.77
N GLY A 167 0.28 38.59 0.03
CA GLY A 167 -0.40 39.66 0.75
C GLY A 167 -1.17 40.67 -0.12
N GLY A 168 -2.34 40.26 -0.63
CA GLY A 168 -3.39 41.19 -1.07
C GLY A 168 -4.16 40.87 -2.35
N ALA A 169 -3.72 39.98 -3.26
CA ALA A 169 -4.40 39.94 -4.58
C ALA A 169 -4.40 38.64 -5.42
N GLN A 170 -3.81 37.53 -5.00
CA GLN A 170 -4.00 36.26 -5.73
C GLN A 170 -3.70 35.05 -4.83
N GLU A 171 -4.72 34.21 -4.60
CA GLU A 171 -4.53 32.90 -3.99
C GLU A 171 -4.07 31.94 -5.09
N ASN A 172 -2.76 31.69 -5.16
CA ASN A 172 -2.25 30.61 -5.99
C ASN A 172 -2.45 29.30 -5.23
N ALA A 173 -3.20 28.37 -5.84
CA ALA A 173 -3.43 27.04 -5.31
C ALA A 173 -2.88 25.99 -6.27
N TRP A 174 -2.04 25.08 -5.77
CA TRP A 174 -1.55 23.95 -6.56
C TRP A 174 -1.69 22.65 -5.80
N LEU A 175 -1.76 21.56 -6.56
CA LEU A 175 -1.89 20.22 -6.00
C LEU A 175 -0.56 19.76 -5.41
N VAL A 176 -0.63 19.22 -4.19
CA VAL A 176 0.50 18.60 -3.49
C VAL A 176 0.04 17.28 -2.85
N PRO A 177 0.95 16.30 -2.66
CA PRO A 177 0.63 15.11 -1.89
C PRO A 177 0.31 15.44 -0.41
N ALA A 178 -0.68 14.77 0.16
CA ALA A 178 -1.24 15.10 1.47
C ALA A 178 -0.35 14.71 2.66
N LEU A 179 0.54 13.73 2.51
CA LEU A 179 1.49 13.36 3.56
C LEU A 179 2.52 14.47 3.89
N GLY A 180 2.76 15.41 2.97
CA GLY A 180 3.59 16.59 3.20
C GLY A 180 5.09 16.35 2.97
N GLU A 181 5.89 17.41 3.12
CA GLU A 181 7.32 17.43 2.74
C GLU A 181 8.18 16.46 3.55
N THR A 182 7.90 16.30 4.85
CA THR A 182 8.63 15.34 5.69
C THR A 182 8.51 13.92 5.14
N TRP A 183 7.36 13.56 4.56
CA TRP A 183 7.15 12.28 3.92
C TRP A 183 7.80 12.21 2.53
N ALA A 184 7.79 13.29 1.75
CA ALA A 184 8.31 13.29 0.38
C ALA A 184 9.79 12.87 0.27
N HIS A 185 10.58 13.06 1.34
CA HIS A 185 11.98 12.61 1.41
C HIS A 185 12.14 11.15 1.85
N GLN A 186 11.05 10.44 2.13
CA GLN A 186 11.10 9.11 2.71
C GLN A 186 11.09 7.94 1.70
N PRO A 187 10.20 7.94 0.67
CA PRO A 187 10.09 6.85 -0.30
C PRO A 187 11.40 6.48 -1.00
#